data_AF-A0A401TL70-F1
#
_entry.id   AF-A0A401TL70-F1
#
_cell.length_a   1.000
_cell.length_b   1.000
_cell.length_c   1.000
_cell.angle_alpha   90.00
_cell.angle_beta   90.00
_cell.angle_gamma   90.00
#
_symmetry.space_group_name_H-M   'P 1'
#
loop_
_entity.id
_entity.type
_entity.pdbx_description
1 polymer ?
#
loop_
_entity_poly.entity_id
_entity_poly.type
_entity_poly.pdbx_seq_one_letter_code
_entity_poly.pdbx_strand_id
1 'polypeptide(L)'
;MAAWSRRGFITAGDGQIKHENTVRDLVAAARLPLLTAVVKIKAHLRATTAEQLGNHWADLTAKATAGAVLPPTHAAPATEVRDVNILDVQNCAQPREVEDWLAKGAARDPDGVWRLGDRVVAPCGHQNDLDATTARARPRGL
;
A
#
# COMPACT_ATOMS: atom_id res chain seq x y z
N MET A 1 20.37 16.66 5.37
CA MET A 1 19.26 15.74 5.74
C MET A 1 18.28 16.43 6.70
N ALA A 2 16.98 16.10 6.64
CA ALA A 2 15.95 16.66 7.51
C ALA A 2 16.12 16.24 8.99
N ALA A 3 15.85 17.14 9.94
CA ALA A 3 16.08 16.91 11.37
C ALA A 3 15.25 15.75 11.96
N TRP A 4 14.01 15.57 11.49
CA TRP A 4 13.13 14.49 11.94
C TRP A 4 13.59 13.10 11.52
N SER A 5 14.09 12.96 10.29
CA SER A 5 14.61 11.69 9.78
C SER A 5 15.84 11.22 10.58
N ARG A 6 16.70 12.14 11.04
CA ARG A 6 17.84 11.78 11.89
C ARG A 6 17.44 11.28 13.28
N ARG A 7 16.32 11.77 13.81
CA ARG A 7 15.80 11.38 15.12
C ARG A 7 14.88 10.16 15.06
N GLY A 8 14.62 9.59 13.88
CA GLY A 8 13.67 8.49 13.75
C GLY A 8 12.21 8.90 13.99
N PHE A 9 11.86 10.17 13.75
CA PHE A 9 10.49 10.70 13.89
C PHE A 9 9.91 10.62 15.32
N ILE A 10 10.79 10.72 16.33
CA ILE A 10 10.41 10.85 17.74
C ILE A 10 10.58 12.30 18.24
N THR A 11 9.78 12.65 19.24
CA THR A 11 9.87 13.90 19.98
C THR A 11 10.99 13.84 21.03
N ALA A 12 11.29 14.95 21.69
CA ALA A 12 12.32 15.00 22.74
C ALA A 12 11.93 14.23 24.02
N GLY A 13 10.64 13.90 24.19
CA GLY A 13 10.13 13.07 25.29
C GLY A 13 9.80 11.65 24.85
N ASP A 14 10.49 11.13 23.84
CA ASP A 14 10.37 9.76 23.29
C ASP A 14 8.98 9.37 22.70
N GLY A 15 8.02 10.29 22.65
CA GLY A 15 6.75 10.08 21.97
C GLY A 15 6.86 10.24 20.44
N GLN A 16 5.98 9.58 19.68
CA GLN A 16 5.88 9.77 18.22
C GLN A 16 5.49 11.21 17.85
N ILE A 17 5.99 11.72 16.72
CA ILE A 17 5.55 13.01 16.20
C ILE A 17 4.11 12.93 15.66
N LYS A 18 3.39 14.05 15.76
CA LYS A 18 2.09 14.18 15.09
C LYS A 18 2.27 14.10 13.58
N HIS A 19 1.32 13.42 12.91
CA HIS A 19 1.30 13.22 11.46
C HIS A 19 2.57 12.55 10.91
N GLU A 20 3.14 11.59 11.65
CA GLU A 20 4.39 10.90 11.30
C GLU A 20 4.42 10.41 9.84
N ASN A 21 3.36 9.71 9.39
CA ASN A 21 3.26 9.19 8.02
C ASN A 21 3.37 10.31 6.98
N THR A 22 2.60 11.39 7.14
CA THR A 22 2.63 12.55 6.24
C THR A 22 4.02 13.21 6.20
N VAL A 23 4.71 13.29 7.34
CA VAL A 23 6.06 13.85 7.41
C VAL A 23 7.09 12.92 6.74
N ARG A 24 6.96 11.60 6.92
CA ARG A 24 7.80 10.61 6.23
C ARG A 24 7.63 10.71 4.72
N ASP A 25 6.39 10.73 4.25
CA ASP A 25 6.06 10.83 2.82
C ASP A 25 6.61 12.12 2.22
N LEU A 26 6.46 13.26 2.92
CA LEU A 26 7.03 14.53 2.50
C LEU A 26 8.56 14.49 2.40
N VAL A 27 9.25 13.87 3.36
CA VAL A 27 10.71 13.72 3.34
C VAL A 27 11.17 12.85 2.18
N ALA A 28 10.42 11.80 1.84
CA ALA A 28 10.69 10.97 0.67
C ALA A 28 10.46 11.76 -0.63
N ALA A 29 9.30 12.40 -0.76
CA ALA A 29 8.92 13.18 -1.94
C ALA A 29 9.87 14.36 -2.21
N ALA A 30 10.34 15.04 -1.17
CA ALA A 30 11.28 16.16 -1.29
C ALA A 30 12.66 15.75 -1.84
N ARG A 31 12.97 14.45 -1.93
CA ARG A 31 14.21 13.93 -2.52
C ARG A 31 14.06 13.52 -3.99
N LEU A 32 12.83 13.49 -4.53
CA LEU A 32 12.59 13.09 -5.92
C LEU A 32 13.10 14.12 -6.94
N PRO A 33 12.87 15.44 -6.78
CA PRO A 33 13.34 16.42 -7.73
C PRO A 33 14.85 16.67 -7.58
N LEU A 34 15.52 16.99 -8.70
CA LEU A 34 16.95 17.33 -8.70
C LEU A 34 17.26 18.57 -7.83
N LEU A 35 16.40 19.58 -7.91
CA LEU A 35 16.48 20.81 -7.11
C LEU A 35 15.06 21.18 -6.67
N THR A 36 14.90 21.62 -5.42
CA THR A 36 13.60 22.07 -4.88
C THR A 36 13.83 23.14 -3.82
N ALA A 37 12.94 24.13 -3.81
CA ALA A 37 12.88 25.16 -2.79
C ALA A 37 11.49 25.22 -2.17
N VAL A 38 11.41 25.44 -0.87
CA VAL A 38 10.15 25.65 -0.14
C VAL A 38 10.04 27.13 0.19
N VAL A 39 9.04 27.80 -0.40
CA VAL A 39 8.82 29.24 -0.21
C VAL A 39 7.52 29.44 0.57
N LYS A 40 7.59 30.18 1.67
CA LYS A 40 6.41 30.59 2.44
C LYS A 40 5.93 31.95 1.94
N ILE A 41 4.75 31.98 1.33
CA ILE A 41 4.08 33.23 0.96
C ILE A 41 3.28 33.74 2.15
N LYS A 42 3.43 35.02 2.48
CA LYS A 42 2.63 35.66 3.54
C LYS A 42 1.18 35.72 3.07
N ALA A 43 0.23 35.45 3.96
CA ALA A 43 -1.18 35.63 3.65
C ALA A 43 -1.48 37.13 3.41
N HIS A 44 -2.04 37.46 2.26
CA HIS A 44 -2.49 38.81 1.93
C HIS A 44 -3.99 38.80 1.60
N LEU A 45 -4.72 39.74 2.19
CA LEU A 45 -6.15 39.99 1.93
C LEU A 45 -6.42 40.53 0.50
N ARG A 46 -5.38 40.99 -0.20
CA ARG A 46 -5.43 41.43 -1.59
C ARG A 46 -4.23 40.84 -2.33
N ALA A 47 -4.48 40.00 -3.32
CA ALA A 47 -3.43 39.41 -4.15
C ALA A 47 -3.01 40.42 -5.23
N THR A 48 -1.82 41.00 -5.08
CA THR A 48 -1.27 42.00 -6.01
C THR A 48 -0.01 41.51 -6.72
N THR A 49 0.65 40.47 -6.22
CA THR A 49 1.79 39.82 -6.89
C THR A 49 1.40 38.47 -7.50
N ALA A 50 2.20 37.97 -8.43
CA ALA A 50 1.97 36.69 -9.09
C ALA A 50 1.95 35.52 -8.09
N GLU A 51 2.84 35.53 -7.09
CA GLU A 51 2.91 34.49 -6.06
C GLU A 51 1.66 34.52 -5.16
N GLN A 52 1.18 35.71 -4.81
CA GLN A 52 -0.04 35.87 -4.01
C GLN A 52 -1.27 35.41 -4.79
N LEU A 53 -1.34 35.69 -6.10
CA LEU A 53 -2.42 35.22 -6.96
C LEU A 53 -2.41 33.70 -7.08
N GLY A 54 -1.23 33.10 -7.26
CA GLY A 54 -1.06 31.65 -7.25
C GLY A 54 -1.53 31.01 -5.94
N ASN A 55 -1.15 31.57 -4.79
CA ASN A 55 -1.65 31.11 -3.49
C ASN A 55 -3.16 31.26 -3.37
N HIS A 56 -3.73 32.37 -3.84
CA HIS A 56 -5.18 32.60 -3.80
C HIS A 56 -5.94 31.55 -4.60
N TRP A 57 -5.45 31.19 -5.79
CA TRP A 57 -6.06 30.14 -6.61
C TRP A 57 -5.95 28.77 -5.96
N ALA A 58 -4.78 28.43 -5.39
CA ALA A 58 -4.61 27.18 -4.65
C ALA A 58 -5.58 27.06 -3.47
N ASP A 59 -5.78 28.14 -2.70
CA ASP A 59 -6.74 28.18 -1.58
C ASP A 59 -8.19 28.03 -2.05
N LEU A 60 -8.57 28.66 -3.16
CA LEU A 60 -9.91 28.51 -3.74
C LEU A 60 -10.17 27.06 -4.17
N THR A 61 -9.21 26.44 -4.86
CA THR A 61 -9.31 25.04 -5.26
C THR A 61 -9.39 24.13 -4.04
N ALA A 62 -8.53 24.31 -3.04
CA ALA A 62 -8.54 23.51 -1.82
C ALA A 62 -9.90 23.58 -1.11
N LYS A 63 -10.49 24.78 -0.99
CA LYS A 63 -11.83 24.98 -0.42
C LYS A 63 -12.93 24.31 -1.23
N ALA A 64 -12.88 24.40 -2.56
CA ALA A 64 -13.86 23.77 -3.43
C ALA A 64 -13.81 22.23 -3.34
N THR A 65 -12.63 21.66 -3.12
CA THR A 65 -12.42 20.21 -2.94
C THR A 65 -12.55 19.73 -1.49
N ALA A 66 -12.71 20.65 -0.53
CA ALA A 66 -12.83 20.29 0.87
C ALA A 66 -14.09 19.45 1.10
N GLY A 67 -13.92 18.16 1.41
CA GLY A 67 -15.02 17.20 1.58
C GLY A 67 -15.29 16.32 0.36
N ALA A 68 -14.60 16.53 -0.77
CA ALA A 68 -14.60 15.57 -1.86
C ALA A 68 -13.86 14.29 -1.42
N VAL A 69 -14.39 13.12 -1.80
CA VAL A 69 -13.66 11.86 -1.65
C VAL A 69 -12.45 11.92 -2.57
N LEU A 70 -11.27 12.04 -1.97
CA LEU A 70 -10.03 11.94 -2.74
C LEU A 70 -9.96 10.51 -3.29
N PRO A 71 -9.74 10.33 -4.61
CA PRO A 71 -9.31 9.02 -5.11
C PRO A 71 -8.03 8.65 -4.35
N PRO A 72 -7.79 7.34 -4.06
CA PRO A 72 -6.62 6.93 -3.29
C PRO A 72 -5.36 7.54 -3.92
N THR A 73 -4.77 8.49 -3.19
CA THR A 73 -3.56 9.21 -3.56
C THR A 73 -2.51 8.18 -3.94
N HIS A 74 -2.01 8.24 -5.18
CA HIS A 74 -0.97 7.36 -5.77
C HIS A 74 -0.29 6.45 -4.75
N ALA A 75 -0.93 5.32 -4.43
CA ALA A 75 -0.22 4.21 -3.86
C ALA A 75 0.83 3.81 -4.89
N ALA A 76 1.97 3.31 -4.41
CA ALA A 76 3.05 2.69 -5.17
C ALA A 76 2.55 1.99 -6.46
N PRO A 77 3.36 1.93 -7.55
CA PRO A 77 2.94 1.28 -8.79
C PRO A 77 2.22 -0.01 -8.41
N ALA A 78 0.92 -0.05 -8.77
CA ALA A 78 0.06 -1.15 -8.41
C ALA A 78 0.84 -2.42 -8.73
N THR A 79 1.16 -3.21 -7.71
CA THR A 79 1.68 -4.55 -7.92
C THR A 79 0.71 -5.15 -8.91
N GLU A 80 1.16 -5.38 -10.14
CA GLU A 80 0.34 -6.03 -11.15
C GLU A 80 -0.17 -7.30 -10.47
N VAL A 81 -1.48 -7.35 -10.22
CA VAL A 81 -2.11 -8.57 -9.76
C VAL A 81 -1.96 -9.51 -10.95
N ARG A 82 -0.87 -10.25 -10.96
CA ARG A 82 -0.70 -11.36 -11.88
C ARG A 82 -1.81 -12.34 -11.53
N ASP A 83 -2.59 -12.74 -12.51
CA ASP A 83 -3.48 -13.89 -12.36
C ASP A 83 -2.57 -15.12 -12.15
N VAL A 84 -2.27 -15.41 -10.89
CA VAL A 84 -1.42 -16.54 -10.52
C VAL A 84 -2.28 -17.79 -10.63
N ASN A 85 -1.97 -18.64 -11.61
CA ASN A 85 -2.59 -19.95 -11.73
C ASN A 85 -2.14 -20.83 -10.56
N ILE A 86 -3.09 -21.30 -9.77
CA ILE A 86 -2.86 -22.08 -8.56
C ILE A 86 -2.11 -23.39 -8.83
N LEU A 87 -2.26 -23.95 -10.02
CA LEU A 87 -1.57 -25.17 -10.42
C LEU A 87 -0.07 -24.94 -10.60
N ASP A 88 0.32 -23.78 -11.14
CA ASP A 88 1.72 -23.42 -11.34
C ASP A 88 2.43 -23.19 -10.00
N VAL A 89 1.71 -22.66 -9.01
CA VAL A 89 2.21 -22.51 -7.63
C VAL A 89 2.41 -23.87 -6.97
N GLN A 90 1.45 -24.79 -7.11
CA GLN A 90 1.55 -26.12 -6.53
C GLN A 90 2.60 -27.01 -7.20
N ASN A 91 2.83 -26.84 -8.51
CA ASN A 91 3.87 -27.58 -9.23
C ASN A 91 5.29 -27.18 -8.82
N CYS A 92 5.46 -26.02 -8.18
CA CYS A 92 6.75 -25.59 -7.61
C CYS A 92 7.04 -26.21 -6.23
N ALA A 93 6.12 -27.01 -5.68
CA ALA A 93 6.27 -27.66 -4.38
C ALA A 93 7.46 -28.62 -4.36
N GLN A 94 8.24 -28.58 -3.29
CA GLN A 94 9.28 -29.58 -3.08
C GLN A 94 8.64 -30.94 -2.73
N PRO A 95 9.28 -32.08 -3.07
CA PRO A 95 8.74 -33.41 -2.77
C PRO A 95 8.38 -33.60 -1.29
N ARG A 96 9.18 -33.04 -0.36
CA ARG A 96 8.92 -33.06 1.08
C ARG A 96 7.64 -32.32 1.47
N GLU A 97 7.30 -31.22 0.79
CA GLU A 97 6.08 -30.47 1.07
C GLU A 97 4.84 -31.24 0.60
N VAL A 98 4.94 -31.94 -0.53
CA VAL A 98 3.88 -32.83 -1.02
C VAL A 98 3.66 -33.99 -0.06
N GLU A 99 4.73 -34.59 0.49
CA GLU A 99 4.65 -35.61 1.54
C GLU A 99 3.98 -35.08 2.81
N ASP A 100 4.31 -33.85 3.25
CA ASP A 100 3.66 -33.21 4.39
C ASP A 100 2.17 -32.93 4.14
N TRP A 101 1.78 -32.59 2.91
CA TRP A 101 0.37 -32.40 2.55
C TRP A 101 -0.39 -33.72 2.57
N LEU A 102 0.19 -34.78 2.02
CA LEU A 102 -0.37 -36.14 2.08
C LEU A 102 -0.50 -36.62 3.53
N ALA A 103 0.52 -36.39 4.35
CA ALA A 103 0.50 -36.74 5.78
C ALA A 103 -0.59 -35.98 6.55
N LYS A 104 -0.92 -34.75 6.12
CA LYS A 104 -2.02 -33.94 6.67
C LYS A 104 -3.40 -34.33 6.10
N GLY A 105 -3.47 -35.24 5.13
CA GLY A 105 -4.70 -35.72 4.52
C GLY A 105 -5.16 -34.91 3.30
N ALA A 106 -4.26 -34.17 2.64
CA ALA A 106 -4.58 -33.48 1.40
C ALA A 106 -4.69 -34.49 0.25
N ALA A 107 -5.66 -34.27 -0.63
CA ALA A 107 -5.88 -35.05 -1.83
C ALA A 107 -5.82 -34.16 -3.07
N ARG A 108 -5.54 -34.78 -4.21
CA ARG A 108 -5.56 -34.09 -5.51
C ARG A 108 -6.94 -34.26 -6.13
N ASP A 109 -7.60 -33.14 -6.41
CA ASP A 109 -8.91 -33.12 -7.06
C ASP A 109 -8.83 -33.51 -8.53
N PRO A 110 -9.97 -33.84 -9.18
CA PRO A 110 -10.06 -34.09 -10.62
C PRO A 110 -9.51 -32.94 -11.48
N ASP A 111 -9.55 -31.71 -10.97
CA ASP A 111 -9.03 -30.50 -11.62
C ASP A 111 -7.50 -30.36 -11.48
N GLY A 112 -6.83 -31.33 -10.86
CA GLY A 112 -5.38 -31.39 -10.70
C GLY A 112 -4.82 -30.57 -9.54
N VAL A 113 -5.67 -29.86 -8.78
CA VAL A 113 -5.30 -29.00 -7.65
C VAL A 113 -5.28 -29.80 -6.33
N TRP A 114 -4.27 -29.57 -5.49
CA TRP A 114 -4.17 -30.16 -4.16
C TRP A 114 -5.03 -29.41 -3.14
N ARG A 115 -5.88 -30.13 -2.40
CA ARG A 115 -6.75 -29.57 -1.35
C ARG A 115 -6.75 -30.41 -0.08
N LEU A 116 -6.86 -29.73 1.06
CA LEU A 116 -7.11 -30.33 2.36
C LEU A 116 -8.55 -29.98 2.78
N GLY A 117 -9.48 -30.91 2.54
CA GLY A 117 -10.91 -30.62 2.62
C GLY A 117 -11.31 -29.58 1.57
N ASP A 118 -11.95 -28.48 1.99
CA ASP A 118 -12.36 -27.39 1.10
C ASP A 118 -11.26 -26.32 0.86
N ARG A 119 -10.08 -26.48 1.48
CA ARG A 119 -9.00 -25.49 1.42
C ARG A 119 -7.91 -25.91 0.44
N VAL A 120 -7.52 -25.00 -0.44
CA VAL A 120 -6.39 -25.23 -1.35
C VAL A 120 -5.08 -25.12 -0.58
N VAL A 121 -4.16 -26.06 -0.79
CA VAL A 121 -2.83 -26.05 -0.18
C VAL A 121 -1.80 -25.42 -1.14
N ALA A 122 -0.79 -24.74 -0.60
CA ALA A 122 0.32 -24.21 -1.39
C ALA A 122 1.65 -24.46 -0.66
N PRO A 123 2.78 -24.38 -1.38
CA PRO A 123 4.11 -24.39 -0.77
C PRO A 123 4.22 -23.28 0.27
N CYS A 124 4.98 -23.53 1.34
CA CYS A 124 5.05 -22.63 2.49
C CYS A 124 5.55 -21.21 2.13
N GLY A 125 6.29 -21.07 1.02
CA GLY A 125 6.74 -19.78 0.47
C GLY A 125 5.65 -18.95 -0.24
N HIS A 126 4.49 -19.51 -0.55
CA HIS A 126 3.39 -18.85 -1.28
C HIS A 126 2.05 -18.87 -0.51
N GLN A 127 2.07 -19.26 0.78
CA GLN A 127 0.86 -19.37 1.61
C GLN A 127 0.12 -18.02 1.74
N ASN A 128 0.84 -16.90 1.75
CA ASN A 128 0.27 -15.54 1.85
C ASN A 128 -0.54 -15.12 0.61
N ASP A 129 -0.25 -15.67 -0.57
CA ASP A 129 -0.93 -15.29 -1.82
C ASP A 129 -2.32 -15.96 -1.96
N LEU A 130 -2.53 -17.11 -1.26
CA LEU A 130 -3.81 -17.82 -1.26
C LEU A 130 -4.84 -17.25 -0.28
N ASP A 131 -4.40 -16.68 0.85
CA ASP A 131 -5.30 -16.07 1.83
C ASP A 131 -5.99 -14.81 1.29
N ALA A 132 -5.31 -14.08 0.38
CA ALA A 132 -5.88 -12.92 -0.33
C ALA A 132 -6.97 -13.33 -1.35
N THR A 133 -6.82 -14.50 -1.99
CA THR A 133 -7.76 -15.00 -3.01
C THR A 133 -9.01 -15.61 -2.37
N THR A 134 -8.85 -16.33 -1.26
CA THR A 134 -9.96 -17.00 -0.55
C THR A 134 -10.93 -15.99 0.10
N ALA A 135 -10.47 -14.79 0.43
CA ALA A 135 -11.32 -13.70 0.94
C ALA A 135 -12.37 -13.19 -0.08
N ARG A 136 -12.20 -13.47 -1.38
CA ARG A 136 -13.12 -13.04 -2.46
C ARG A 136 -14.23 -14.05 -2.76
N ALA A 137 -14.17 -15.27 -2.22
CA ALA A 137 -15.12 -16.35 -2.53
C ALA A 137 -16.19 -16.60 -1.45
N ARG A 138 -16.42 -15.68 -0.51
CA ARG A 138 -17.62 -15.73 0.33
C ARG A 138 -18.79 -15.09 -0.43
N PRO A 139 -19.81 -15.86 -0.89
CA PRO A 139 -21.04 -15.24 -1.34
C PRO A 139 -21.67 -14.49 -0.15
N ARG A 140 -22.00 -13.22 -0.36
CA ARG A 140 -22.90 -12.49 0.52
C ARG A 140 -24.23 -13.25 0.50
N GLY A 141 -24.54 -13.92 1.61
CA GLY A 141 -25.82 -14.56 1.82
C GLY A 141 -26.94 -13.53 1.72
N LEU A 142 -27.99 -13.94 1.00
CA LEU A 142 -29.33 -13.36 0.96
C LEU A 142 -29.94 -13.27 2.37
#